data_AF-A0A965XSA2-F1
#
_entry.id   AF-A0A965XSA2-F1
#
_cell.length_a   1.000
_cell.length_b   1.000
_cell.length_c   1.000
_cell.angle_alpha   90.00
_cell.angle_beta   90.00
_cell.angle_gamma   90.00
#
_symmetry.space_group_name_H-M   'P 1'
#
loop_
_entity.id
_entity.type
_entity.pdbx_description
1 polymer ?
#
loop_
_entity_poly.entity_id
_entity_poly.type
_entity_poly.pdbx_seq_one_letter_code
_entity_poly.pdbx_strand_id
1 'polypeptide(L)'
;MVRKTVMNEMPKTALVLGGKTGLLGQSLAKALESSGWRPICPGRDELDVFSTTALEPFLDKNHVQAIFNTIAYTQVDKAESEPDAARSLNACLPEILA
;
A
#
# COMPACT_ATOMS: atom_id res chain seq x y z
N MET A 1 4.81 -20.86 38.14
CA MET A 1 4.40 -19.70 37.31
C MET A 1 5.41 -19.56 36.18
N VAL A 2 5.17 -20.22 35.05
CA VAL A 2 6.09 -20.19 33.90
C VAL A 2 5.88 -18.85 33.19
N ARG A 3 6.86 -17.95 33.28
CA ARG A 3 6.92 -16.77 32.42
C ARG A 3 6.99 -17.29 30.99
N LYS A 4 5.87 -17.24 30.25
CA LYS A 4 5.91 -17.36 28.80
C LYS A 4 6.79 -16.21 28.32
N THR A 5 8.01 -16.52 27.91
CA THR A 5 8.81 -15.66 27.05
C THR A 5 7.92 -15.36 25.85
N VAL A 6 7.33 -14.16 25.80
CA VAL A 6 6.69 -13.67 24.59
C VAL A 6 7.85 -13.53 23.61
N MET A 7 8.02 -14.51 22.74
CA MET A 7 8.84 -14.34 21.54
C MET A 7 8.18 -13.17 20.82
N ASN A 8 8.83 -12.01 20.84
CA ASN A 8 8.32 -10.82 20.17
C ASN A 8 8.46 -11.10 18.67
N GLU A 9 7.40 -11.66 18.06
CA GLU A 9 7.35 -11.87 16.61
C GLU A 9 7.65 -10.54 15.93
N MET A 10 8.49 -10.57 14.88
CA MET A 10 8.75 -9.36 14.11
C MET A 10 7.43 -8.81 13.57
N PRO A 11 7.20 -7.50 13.65
CA PRO A 11 5.94 -6.91 13.21
C PRO A 11 5.70 -7.23 11.73
N LYS A 12 4.47 -7.66 11.43
CA LYS A 12 4.04 -7.94 10.07
C LYS A 12 4.14 -6.69 9.22
N THR A 13 4.63 -6.80 7.98
CA THR A 13 4.81 -5.63 7.10
C THR A 13 3.68 -5.50 6.11
N ALA A 14 3.09 -4.29 6.03
CA ALA A 14 2.05 -3.94 5.08
C ALA A 14 2.51 -2.82 4.15
N LEU A 15 2.29 -2.96 2.85
CA LEU A 15 2.42 -1.86 1.89
C LEU A 15 1.10 -1.09 1.84
N VAL A 16 1.12 0.20 2.11
CA VAL A 16 -0.06 1.08 2.03
C VAL A 16 0.13 2.08 0.91
N LEU A 17 -0.41 1.78 -0.27
CA LEU A 17 -0.36 2.68 -1.43
C LEU A 17 -1.22 3.90 -1.14
N GLY A 18 -0.65 5.10 -1.28
CA GLY A 18 -1.33 6.35 -0.90
C GLY A 18 -1.23 6.66 0.59
N GLY A 19 -0.52 5.84 1.38
CA GLY A 19 -0.31 6.08 2.81
C GLY A 19 0.49 7.33 3.16
N LYS A 20 1.26 7.88 2.21
CA LYS A 20 2.08 9.09 2.39
C LYS A 20 1.26 10.39 2.37
N THR A 21 0.20 10.45 1.57
CA THR A 21 -0.53 11.70 1.27
C THR A 21 -2.06 11.56 1.25
N GLY A 22 -2.61 10.35 1.06
CA GLY A 22 -4.05 10.11 1.00
C GLY A 22 -4.69 10.07 2.38
N LEU A 23 -5.95 10.48 2.48
CA LEU A 23 -6.69 10.53 3.76
C LEU A 23 -6.89 9.13 4.36
N LEU A 24 -7.40 8.19 3.56
CA LEU A 24 -7.62 6.81 4.00
C LEU A 24 -6.28 6.11 4.30
N GLY A 25 -5.31 6.23 3.40
CA GLY A 25 -3.99 5.61 3.57
C GLY A 25 -3.28 6.05 4.85
N GLN A 26 -3.29 7.36 5.17
CA GLN A 26 -2.67 7.87 6.40
C GLN A 26 -3.36 7.36 7.67
N SER A 27 -4.69 7.36 7.69
CA SER A 27 -5.46 6.81 8.82
C SER A 27 -5.25 5.31 8.98
N LEU A 28 -5.20 4.57 7.88
CA LEU A 28 -4.95 3.13 7.87
C LEU A 28 -3.54 2.79 8.36
N ALA A 29 -2.52 3.53 7.92
CA ALA A 29 -1.14 3.32 8.39
C ALA A 29 -1.03 3.47 9.92
N LYS A 30 -1.65 4.52 10.50
CA LYS A 30 -1.70 4.72 11.96
C LYS A 30 -2.42 3.59 12.69
N ALA A 31 -3.52 3.09 12.11
CA ALA A 31 -4.26 1.96 12.67
C ALA A 31 -3.44 0.67 12.64
N LEU A 32 -2.71 0.42 11.54
CA LEU A 32 -1.80 -0.72 11.39
C LEU A 32 -0.68 -0.68 12.43
N GLU A 33 0.00 0.46 12.60
CA GLU A 33 1.02 0.66 13.64
C GLU A 33 0.48 0.34 15.04
N SER A 34 -0.69 0.87 15.36
CA SER A 34 -1.37 0.64 16.65
C SER A 34 -1.74 -0.83 16.87
N SER A 35 -1.87 -1.61 15.79
CA SER A 35 -2.16 -3.05 15.82
C SER A 35 -0.92 -3.95 15.78
N GLY A 36 0.29 -3.37 15.83
CA GLY A 36 1.56 -4.11 15.82
C GLY A 36 2.07 -4.47 14.41
N TRP A 37 1.53 -3.85 13.36
CA TRP A 37 2.06 -3.94 12.00
C TRP A 37 3.05 -2.82 11.70
N ARG A 38 3.94 -3.05 10.74
CA ARG A 38 4.85 -2.06 10.16
C ARG A 38 4.30 -1.63 8.78
N PRO A 39 3.59 -0.50 8.66
CA PRO A 39 3.21 0.02 7.36
C PRO A 39 4.42 0.62 6.64
N ILE A 40 4.45 0.46 5.31
CA ILE A 40 5.39 1.13 4.40
C ILE A 40 4.54 1.92 3.41
N CYS A 41 4.82 3.22 3.30
CA CYS A 41 3.99 4.17 2.58
C CYS A 41 4.82 4.92 1.52
N PRO A 42 5.25 4.26 0.43
CA PRO A 42 6.06 4.92 -0.58
C PRO A 42 5.25 5.97 -1.34
N GLY A 43 5.92 7.04 -1.73
CA GLY A 43 5.47 8.00 -2.74
C GLY A 43 5.70 7.46 -4.15
N ARG A 44 5.19 8.20 -5.15
CA ARG A 44 5.36 7.86 -6.58
C ARG A 44 6.83 7.92 -7.03
N ASP A 45 7.64 8.70 -6.33
CA ASP A 45 9.09 8.82 -6.50
C ASP A 45 9.88 7.64 -5.91
N GLU A 46 9.27 6.87 -5.01
CA GLU A 46 9.90 5.75 -4.30
C GLU A 46 9.51 4.38 -4.86
N LEU A 47 8.29 4.26 -5.42
CA LEU A 47 7.79 3.02 -6.02
C LEU A 47 6.83 3.31 -7.17
N ASP A 48 7.18 2.84 -8.36
CA ASP A 48 6.24 2.75 -9.48
C ASP A 48 5.48 1.42 -9.41
N VAL A 49 4.20 1.50 -9.06
CA VAL A 49 3.31 0.34 -8.88
C VAL A 49 2.88 -0.32 -10.17
N PHE A 50 3.08 0.34 -11.33
CA PHE A 50 2.78 -0.23 -12.64
C PHE A 50 3.99 -0.99 -13.22
N SER A 51 5.16 -0.84 -12.63
CA SER A 51 6.37 -1.55 -13.03
C SER A 51 6.55 -2.80 -12.18
N THR A 52 6.24 -3.98 -12.74
CA THR A 52 6.42 -5.26 -12.05
C THR A 52 7.88 -5.50 -11.66
N THR A 53 8.83 -5.02 -12.49
CA THR A 53 10.26 -5.08 -12.22
C THR A 53 10.72 -4.18 -11.06
N ALA A 54 9.90 -3.21 -10.65
CA ALA A 54 10.11 -2.42 -9.43
C ALA A 54 9.31 -2.97 -8.24
N LEU A 55 8.08 -3.41 -8.48
CA LEU A 55 7.14 -3.85 -7.43
C LEU A 55 7.58 -5.15 -6.77
N GLU A 56 7.87 -6.20 -7.53
CA GLU A 56 8.23 -7.51 -6.95
C GLU A 56 9.48 -7.44 -6.06
N PRO A 57 10.61 -6.83 -6.50
CA PRO A 57 11.78 -6.72 -5.64
C PRO A 57 11.53 -5.83 -4.42
N PHE A 58 10.66 -4.83 -4.53
CA PHE A 58 10.27 -3.99 -3.40
C PHE A 58 9.49 -4.80 -2.36
N LEU A 59 8.52 -5.62 -2.79
CA LEU A 59 7.74 -6.48 -1.90
C LEU A 59 8.64 -7.48 -1.18
N ASP A 60 9.53 -8.16 -1.92
CA ASP A 60 10.46 -9.16 -1.39
C ASP A 60 11.44 -8.58 -0.39
N LYS A 61 12.12 -7.48 -0.76
CA LYS A 61 13.11 -6.79 0.09
C LYS A 61 12.51 -6.36 1.42
N ASN A 62 11.25 -5.94 1.42
CA ASN A 62 10.57 -5.43 2.60
C ASN A 62 9.77 -6.50 3.36
N HIS A 63 9.74 -7.74 2.86
CA HIS A 63 8.92 -8.84 3.39
C HIS A 63 7.45 -8.44 3.53
N VAL A 64 6.88 -7.79 2.52
CA VAL A 64 5.48 -7.35 2.53
C VAL A 64 4.55 -8.56 2.55
N GLN A 65 3.59 -8.55 3.49
CA GLN A 65 2.63 -9.65 3.69
C GLN A 65 1.20 -9.24 3.34
N ALA A 66 0.95 -7.94 3.19
CA ALA A 66 -0.35 -7.40 2.77
C ALA A 66 -0.13 -6.11 1.97
N ILE A 67 -0.91 -5.93 0.91
CA ILE A 67 -0.97 -4.70 0.13
C ILE A 67 -2.36 -4.07 0.35
N PHE A 68 -2.37 -2.80 0.74
CA PHE A 68 -3.57 -1.99 0.84
C PHE A 68 -3.54 -0.93 -0.26
N ASN A 69 -4.34 -1.12 -1.29
CA ASN A 69 -4.53 -0.13 -2.34
C ASN A 69 -5.51 0.96 -1.87
N THR A 70 -5.00 2.15 -1.55
CA THR A 70 -5.84 3.33 -1.23
C THR A 70 -5.68 4.47 -2.23
N ILE A 71 -5.02 4.21 -3.37
CA ILE A 71 -4.90 5.18 -4.47
C ILE A 71 -6.00 4.95 -5.50
N ALA A 72 -6.53 6.05 -6.03
CA ALA A 72 -7.54 6.06 -7.07
C ALA A 72 -7.48 7.41 -7.79
N TYR A 73 -8.01 7.44 -9.00
CA TYR A 73 -8.39 8.68 -9.66
C TYR A 73 -9.75 9.14 -9.11
N THR A 74 -9.77 10.23 -8.34
CA THR A 74 -10.96 10.70 -7.60
C THR A 74 -11.57 11.99 -8.12
N GLN A 75 -10.96 12.65 -9.11
CA GLN A 75 -11.52 13.86 -9.73
C GLN A 75 -12.59 13.48 -10.76
N VAL A 76 -13.83 13.27 -10.32
CA VAL A 76 -14.93 12.75 -11.16
C VAL A 76 -15.09 13.54 -12.48
N ASP A 77 -15.14 14.87 -12.41
CA ASP A 77 -15.30 15.72 -13.60
C ASP A 77 -14.16 15.53 -14.61
N LYS A 78 -12.93 15.35 -14.13
CA LYS A 78 -11.77 15.16 -15.02
C LYS A 78 -11.68 13.75 -15.58
N ALA A 79 -12.28 12.75 -14.94
CA ALA A 79 -12.28 11.39 -15.44
C ALA A 79 -12.98 11.27 -16.81
N GLU A 80 -13.93 12.17 -17.12
CA GLU A 80 -14.56 12.24 -18.44
C GLU A 80 -13.57 12.68 -19.53
N SER A 81 -12.70 13.64 -19.22
CA SER A 81 -11.66 14.12 -20.14
C SER A 81 -10.37 13.30 -20.13
N GLU A 82 -10.11 12.54 -19.06
CA GLU A 82 -8.91 11.73 -18.84
C GLU A 82 -9.27 10.24 -18.60
N PRO A 83 -10.03 9.60 -19.51
CA PRO A 83 -10.58 8.26 -19.27
C PRO A 83 -9.50 7.20 -19.10
N ASP A 84 -8.38 7.30 -19.82
CA ASP A 84 -7.27 6.36 -19.72
C ASP A 84 -6.55 6.44 -18.37
N ALA A 85 -6.36 7.66 -17.84
CA ALA A 85 -5.75 7.86 -16.54
C ALA A 85 -6.67 7.35 -15.41
N ALA A 86 -7.98 7.60 -15.52
CA ALA A 86 -8.97 7.09 -14.59
C ALA A 86 -9.03 5.56 -14.63
N ARG A 87 -9.07 4.96 -15.82
CA ARG A 87 -9.09 3.49 -16.01
C ARG A 87 -7.81 2.84 -15.48
N SER A 88 -6.65 3.44 -15.76
CA SER A 88 -5.35 2.94 -15.30
C SER A 88 -5.31 2.78 -13.77
N LEU A 89 -5.74 3.79 -13.02
CA LEU A 89 -5.74 3.74 -11.55
C LEU A 89 -6.93 2.96 -10.96
N ASN A 90 -8.13 3.11 -11.51
CA ASN A 90 -9.34 2.58 -10.87
C ASN A 90 -9.71 1.17 -11.30
N ALA A 91 -9.19 0.68 -12.44
CA ALA A 91 -9.50 -0.65 -12.96
C ALA A 91 -8.24 -1.50 -13.16
N CYS A 92 -7.22 -0.99 -13.87
CA CYS A 92 -6.05 -1.79 -14.20
C CYS A 92 -5.16 -2.04 -12.97
N LEU A 93 -4.92 -1.04 -12.12
CA LEU A 93 -4.07 -1.21 -10.95
C LEU A 93 -4.58 -2.31 -9.98
N PRO A 94 -5.87 -2.35 -9.60
CA PRO A 94 -6.39 -3.48 -8.80
C PRO A 94 -6.12 -4.86 -9.41
N GLU A 95 -6.19 -4.99 -10.74
CA GLU A 95 -5.90 -6.24 -11.45
C GLU A 95 -4.41 -6.60 -11.38
N ILE A 96 -3.51 -5.61 -11.47
CA ILE A 96 -2.06 -5.80 -11.34
C ILE A 96 -1.68 -6.28 -9.92
N LEU A 97 -2.45 -5.89 -8.90
CA LEU A 97 -2.16 -6.19 -7.49
C LEU A 97 -2.76 -7.52 -6.99
N ALA A 98 -3.62 -8.17 -7.77
CA ALA A 98 -4.37 -9.37 -7.39
C ALA A 98 -3.64 -10.66 -7.78
#